data_AF-A0A7R8UDA8-F1
#
_entry.id   AF-A0A7R8UDA8-F1
#
_cell.length_a   1.000
_cell.length_b   1.000
_cell.length_c   1.000
_cell.angle_alpha   90.00
_cell.angle_beta   90.00
_cell.angle_gamma   90.00
#
_symmetry.space_group_name_H-M   'P 1'
#
loop_
_entity.id
_entity.type
_entity.pdbx_description
1 polymer ?
#
loop_
_entity_poly.entity_id
_entity_poly.type
_entity_poly.pdbx_seq_one_letter_code
_entity_poly.pdbx_strand_id
1 'polypeptide(L)'
;MFVRFGKYIPRNLSIIAPDNGYACTYKSIAPLLQQVPRLLADNIQEIDSEYRTLINLVKDKEQILDIEEFWRMVARIEIGNEQAFPNLVKLVFAILSFPHSSANVERVFSQVNLMKTKIRNRLENATIKACLQTKGLLKLQNSACTNFKVTTEMRKKCNKAMYDIPK
;
A
#
# COMPACT_ATOMS: atom_id res chain seq x y z
N MET A 1 4.13 -0.26 -6.43
CA MET A 1 3.26 0.93 -6.54
C MET A 1 2.18 0.79 -5.47
N PHE A 2 2.31 1.55 -4.38
CA PHE A 2 1.31 1.55 -3.32
C PHE A 2 0.09 2.35 -3.79
N VAL A 3 -1.09 1.86 -3.47
CA VAL A 3 -2.37 2.44 -3.87
C VAL A 3 -2.52 3.75 -3.13
N ARG A 4 -2.55 4.89 -3.85
CA ARG A 4 -2.77 6.23 -3.26
C ARG A 4 -3.90 6.18 -2.24
N PHE A 5 -3.56 6.43 -0.99
CA PHE A 5 -4.52 6.47 0.10
C PHE A 5 -5.43 7.68 -0.10
N GLY A 6 -6.74 7.44 -0.23
CA GLY A 6 -7.72 8.52 -0.16
C GLY A 6 -7.61 9.21 1.20
N LYS A 7 -8.01 10.49 1.27
CA LYS A 7 -7.93 11.44 2.39
C LYS A 7 -8.51 11.00 3.75
N TYR A 8 -8.84 9.72 3.94
CA TYR A 8 -9.36 9.16 5.17
C TYR A 8 -8.30 8.29 5.83
N ILE A 9 -7.52 8.92 6.70
CA ILE A 9 -6.65 8.22 7.64
C ILE A 9 -7.57 7.66 8.73
N PRO A 10 -7.60 6.33 8.96
CA PRO A 10 -8.42 5.79 10.05
C PRO A 10 -7.93 6.37 11.38
N ARG A 11 -8.85 6.65 12.31
CA ARG A 11 -8.58 7.39 13.56
C ARG A 11 -7.37 6.86 14.35
N ASN A 12 -7.07 5.57 14.28
CA ASN A 12 -5.95 4.95 14.98
C ASN A 12 -4.59 5.18 14.28
N LEU A 13 -4.56 5.46 12.97
CA LEU A 13 -3.34 5.82 12.23
C LEU A 13 -3.00 7.32 12.33
N SER A 14 -3.81 8.13 13.01
CA SER A 14 -3.46 9.54 13.30
C SER A 14 -2.14 9.69 14.05
N ILE A 15 -1.69 8.64 14.75
CA ILE A 15 -0.38 8.56 15.40
C ILE A 15 0.77 8.60 14.38
N ILE A 16 0.58 8.02 13.19
CA ILE A 16 1.60 7.89 12.13
C ILE A 16 1.42 8.96 11.06
N ALA A 17 0.24 9.57 10.99
CA ALA A 17 -0.12 10.56 9.99
C ALA A 17 0.34 11.97 10.37
N PRO A 18 0.98 12.68 9.43
CA PRO A 18 1.24 14.11 9.59
C PRO A 18 0.00 14.92 9.20
N ASP A 19 -1.16 14.77 9.86
CA ASP A 19 -2.38 15.46 9.41
C ASP A 19 -2.63 16.80 10.14
N ASN A 20 -2.68 17.87 9.33
CA ASN A 20 -3.13 19.25 9.61
C ASN A 20 -2.50 20.02 10.79
N GLY A 21 -1.17 19.99 10.84
CA GLY A 21 -0.43 20.88 11.69
C GLY A 21 -0.20 20.26 13.07
N TYR A 22 1.08 20.29 13.42
CA TYR A 22 1.61 20.05 14.75
C TYR A 22 1.67 18.59 15.17
N ALA A 23 2.91 18.19 15.45
CA ALA A 23 3.33 17.20 16.44
C ALA A 23 2.37 16.02 16.60
N CYS A 24 2.77 14.85 16.11
CA CYS A 24 2.36 13.54 16.63
C CYS A 24 1.65 13.69 17.97
N THR A 25 0.32 13.74 17.96
CA THR A 25 -0.47 14.12 19.16
C THR A 25 -0.21 13.14 20.31
N TYR A 26 0.34 11.98 19.96
CA TYR A 26 0.71 10.89 20.81
C TYR A 26 2.23 10.84 20.99
N LYS A 27 2.66 10.95 22.26
CA LYS A 27 4.07 10.86 22.71
C LYS A 27 4.66 9.44 22.62
N SER A 28 3.83 8.44 22.32
CA SER A 28 4.22 7.03 22.26
C SER A 28 3.42 6.29 21.20
N ILE A 29 4.10 5.35 20.54
CA ILE A 29 3.51 4.44 19.53
C ILE A 29 2.99 3.14 20.17
N ALA A 30 3.18 2.95 21.48
CA ALA A 30 2.73 1.78 22.23
C ALA A 30 1.25 1.40 22.05
N PRO A 31 0.28 2.36 21.98
CA PRO A 31 -1.12 2.02 21.75
C PRO A 31 -1.38 1.35 20.40
N LEU A 32 -0.57 1.66 19.37
CA LEU A 32 -0.64 1.00 18.06
C LEU A 32 -0.02 -0.38 18.08
N LEU A 33 1.11 -0.53 18.78
CA LEU A 33 1.80 -1.82 18.91
C LEU A 33 0.93 -2.86 19.63
N GLN A 34 0.12 -2.45 20.60
CA GLN A 34 -0.86 -3.33 21.25
C GLN A 34 -1.96 -3.84 20.31
N GLN A 35 -2.31 -3.08 19.27
CA GLN A 35 -3.34 -3.49 18.31
C GLN A 35 -2.79 -4.47 17.27
N VAL A 36 -1.47 -4.53 17.09
CA VAL A 36 -0.85 -5.42 16.08
C VAL A 36 0.30 -6.24 16.66
N PRO A 37 0.03 -7.10 17.67
CA PRO A 37 1.05 -7.84 18.41
C PRO A 37 1.83 -8.85 17.54
N ARG A 38 1.29 -9.24 16.38
CA ARG A 38 1.95 -10.16 15.44
C ARG A 38 2.97 -9.49 14.52
N LEU A 39 2.98 -8.17 14.41
CA LEU A 39 3.88 -7.49 13.48
C LEU A 39 5.28 -7.28 14.06
N LEU A 40 5.43 -7.10 15.38
CA LEU A 40 6.71 -6.99 16.08
C LEU A 40 6.56 -7.49 17.53
N ALA A 41 7.03 -8.70 17.80
CA ALA A 41 6.99 -9.31 19.12
C ALA A 41 8.17 -8.90 20.02
N ASP A 42 9.29 -8.42 19.44
CA ASP A 42 10.56 -8.40 20.18
C ASP A 42 11.11 -6.99 20.50
N ASN A 43 10.78 -5.92 19.76
CA ASN A 43 11.51 -4.63 19.84
C ASN A 43 10.61 -3.40 20.14
N ILE A 44 9.58 -3.55 20.98
CA ILE A 44 8.61 -2.47 21.30
C ILE A 44 9.29 -1.22 21.87
N GLN A 45 10.28 -1.39 22.76
CA GLN A 45 10.98 -0.28 23.41
C GLN A 45 11.88 0.50 22.44
N GLU A 46 12.59 -0.20 21.56
CA GLU A 46 13.45 0.42 20.56
C GLU A 46 12.62 1.26 19.59
N ILE A 47 11.47 0.74 19.14
CA ILE A 47 10.57 1.48 18.25
C ILE A 47 10.02 2.74 18.92
N ASP A 48 9.63 2.68 20.20
CA ASP A 48 9.15 3.87 20.93
C ASP A 48 10.27 4.92 21.08
N SER A 49 11.52 4.48 21.30
CA SER A 49 12.67 5.37 21.41
C SER A 49 13.03 6.04 20.07
N GLU A 50 13.00 5.29 18.96
CA GLU A 50 13.16 5.79 17.60
C GLU A 50 12.07 6.83 17.28
N TYR A 51 10.83 6.52 17.63
CA TYR A 51 9.68 7.40 17.40
C TYR A 51 9.78 8.72 18.16
N ARG A 52 10.20 8.70 19.43
CA ARG A 52 10.41 9.95 20.21
C ARG A 52 11.53 10.81 19.62
N THR A 53 12.62 10.19 19.17
CA THR A 53 13.73 10.89 18.51
C THR A 53 13.27 11.53 17.20
N LEU A 54 12.48 10.81 16.40
CA LEU A 54 11.88 11.34 15.18
C LEU A 54 10.98 12.55 15.46
N ILE A 55 10.09 12.47 16.46
CA ILE A 55 9.22 13.59 16.84
C ILE A 55 10.05 14.82 17.19
N ASN A 56 11.13 14.66 17.96
CA ASN A 56 11.98 15.78 18.33
C ASN A 56 12.71 16.39 17.13
N LEU A 57 13.10 15.59 16.14
CA LEU A 57 13.75 16.06 14.91
C LEU A 57 12.78 16.81 13.97
N VAL A 58 11.52 16.38 13.95
CA VAL A 58 10.48 16.89 13.03
C VAL A 58 9.73 18.09 13.62
N LYS A 59 9.81 18.32 14.94
CA LYS A 59 9.15 19.45 15.63
C LYS A 59 9.41 20.83 15.00
N ASP A 60 10.60 21.03 14.43
CA ASP A 60 11.01 22.32 13.85
C ASP A 60 10.79 22.44 12.33
N LYS A 61 10.31 21.39 11.66
CA LYS A 61 10.11 21.37 10.20
C LYS A 61 8.63 21.43 9.85
N GLU A 62 8.14 22.64 9.59
CA GLU A 62 6.81 22.88 9.03
C GLU A 62 6.79 22.57 7.53
N GLN A 63 6.60 21.31 7.16
CA GLN A 63 6.21 20.95 5.79
C GLN A 63 4.98 20.05 5.79
N ILE A 64 3.96 20.51 5.06
CA ILE A 64 2.78 19.71 4.72
C ILE A 64 3.21 18.71 3.65
N LEU A 65 3.54 17.49 4.06
CA LEU A 65 3.87 16.38 3.17
C LEU A 65 2.80 15.31 3.26
N ASP A 66 2.54 14.64 2.13
CA ASP A 66 1.72 13.43 2.12
C ASP A 66 2.36 12.37 3.03
N ILE A 67 1.54 11.53 3.67
CA ILE A 67 2.02 10.50 4.61
C ILE A 67 3.09 9.60 3.97
N GLU A 68 2.93 9.25 2.69
CA GLU A 68 3.92 8.42 1.99
C GLU A 68 5.23 9.16 1.74
N GLU A 69 5.16 10.45 1.43
CA GLU A 69 6.33 11.28 1.16
C GLU A 69 7.11 11.57 2.44
N PHE A 70 6.40 11.81 3.54
CA PHE A 70 6.98 11.94 4.87
C PHE A 70 7.77 10.70 5.26
N TRP A 71 7.15 9.51 5.21
CA TRP A 71 7.84 8.27 5.62
C TRP A 71 8.94 7.85 4.63
N ARG A 72 8.86 8.24 3.35
CA ARG A 72 9.98 8.11 2.40
C ARG A 72 11.15 9.03 2.75
N MET A 73 10.90 10.24 3.24
CA MET A 73 11.95 11.14 3.73
C MET A 73 12.61 10.55 4.99
N VAL A 74 11.81 10.08 5.95
CA VAL A 74 12.33 9.47 7.19
C VAL A 74 13.18 8.22 6.90
N ALA A 75 12.77 7.40 5.92
CA ALA A 75 13.54 6.24 5.49
C ALA A 75 14.91 6.58 4.87
N ARG A 76 15.11 7.81 4.40
CA ARG A 76 16.37 8.28 3.81
C ARG A 76 17.30 8.95 4.81
N ILE A 77 16.90 9.08 6.08
CA ILE A 77 17.76 9.66 7.12
C ILE A 77 18.77 8.60 7.54
N GLU A 78 20.04 8.88 7.33
CA GLU A 78 21.17 8.03 7.70
C GLU A 78 22.01 8.73 8.77
N ILE A 79 22.43 7.99 9.79
CA ILE A 79 23.37 8.44 10.83
C ILE A 79 24.58 7.53 10.72
N GLY A 80 25.73 8.09 10.31
CA GLY A 80 27.00 7.34 10.27
C GLY A 80 27.00 6.11 9.37
N ASN A 81 26.35 6.18 8.19
CA ASN A 81 26.17 5.10 7.20
C ASN A 81 25.13 4.02 7.55
N GLU A 82 24.40 4.15 8.66
CA GLU A 82 23.28 3.27 8.98
C GLU A 82 21.96 4.05 8.95
N GLN A 83 20.88 3.38 8.54
CA GLN A 83 19.54 3.97 8.55
C GLN A 83 19.17 4.33 9.99
N ALA A 84 18.73 5.57 10.21
CA ALA A 84 18.51 6.10 11.56
C ALA A 84 17.31 5.46 12.29
N PHE A 85 16.32 4.95 11.55
CA PHE A 85 15.04 4.47 12.09
C PHE A 85 14.59 3.15 11.42
N PRO A 86 15.41 2.08 11.45
CA PRO A 86 15.17 0.89 10.65
C PRO A 86 13.91 0.13 11.11
N ASN A 87 13.68 0.04 12.43
CA ASN A 87 12.55 -0.69 13.00
C ASN A 87 11.25 0.08 12.83
N LEU A 88 11.28 1.38 13.10
CA LEU A 88 10.12 2.26 12.95
C LEU A 88 9.66 2.36 11.50
N VAL A 89 10.60 2.52 10.56
CA VAL A 89 10.28 2.57 9.13
C VAL A 89 9.66 1.24 8.69
N LYS A 90 10.27 0.10 9.06
CA LYS A 90 9.73 -1.23 8.72
C LYS A 90 8.30 -1.42 9.25
N LEU A 91 8.03 -1.03 10.49
CA LEU A 91 6.69 -1.08 11.08
C LEU A 91 5.71 -0.22 10.29
N VAL A 92 6.06 1.04 10.03
CA VAL A 92 5.15 1.98 9.39
C VAL A 92 4.86 1.57 7.95
N PHE A 93 5.86 1.14 7.18
CA PHE A 93 5.61 0.61 5.83
C PHE A 93 4.77 -0.67 5.85
N ALA A 94 4.93 -1.53 6.85
CA ALA A 94 4.06 -2.69 7.03
C ALA A 94 2.62 -2.25 7.33
N ILE A 95 2.43 -1.29 8.24
CA ILE A 95 1.11 -0.73 8.56
C ILE A 95 0.49 -0.11 7.31
N LEU A 96 1.20 0.78 6.61
CA LEU A 96 0.72 1.44 5.39
C LEU A 96 0.41 0.45 4.26
N SER A 97 1.01 -0.75 4.25
CA SER A 97 0.66 -1.78 3.27
C SER A 97 -0.71 -2.41 3.49
N PHE A 98 -1.30 -2.25 4.68
CA PHE A 98 -2.63 -2.78 4.96
C PHE A 98 -3.71 -1.98 4.22
N PRO A 99 -4.73 -2.66 3.67
CA PRO A 99 -5.90 -1.98 3.11
C PRO A 99 -6.71 -1.36 4.25
N HIS A 100 -6.45 -0.08 4.53
CA HIS A 100 -7.06 0.65 5.65
C HIS A 100 -8.54 1.03 5.46
N SER A 101 -9.09 0.89 4.25
CA SER A 101 -10.47 1.29 3.95
C SER A 101 -11.22 0.20 3.20
N SER A 102 -12.44 -0.11 3.66
CA SER A 102 -13.39 -0.97 2.95
C SER A 102 -13.69 -0.43 1.56
N ALA A 103 -13.61 0.89 1.33
CA ALA A 103 -13.84 1.52 0.04
C ALA A 103 -12.86 1.02 -1.05
N ASN A 104 -11.64 0.63 -0.67
CA ASN A 104 -10.69 0.04 -1.63
C ASN A 104 -11.14 -1.36 -2.08
N VAL A 105 -11.67 -2.15 -1.14
CA VAL A 105 -12.21 -3.48 -1.42
C VAL A 105 -13.52 -3.36 -2.22
N GLU A 106 -14.40 -2.43 -1.86
CA GLU A 106 -15.64 -2.12 -2.60
C GLU A 106 -15.35 -1.64 -4.02
N ARG A 107 -14.28 -0.85 -4.23
CA ARG A 107 -13.85 -0.46 -5.57
C ARG A 107 -13.46 -1.67 -6.41
N VAL A 108 -12.75 -2.64 -5.84
CA VAL A 108 -12.42 -3.91 -6.53
C VAL A 108 -13.69 -4.70 -6.82
N PHE A 109 -14.61 -4.82 -5.87
CA PHE A 109 -15.90 -5.49 -6.10
C PHE A 109 -16.75 -4.81 -7.17
N SER A 110 -16.77 -3.48 -7.21
CA SER A 110 -17.42 -2.71 -8.27
C SER A 110 -16.81 -3.01 -9.63
N GLN A 111 -15.48 -3.10 -9.74
CA GLN A 111 -14.81 -3.49 -10.99
C GLN A 111 -15.17 -4.92 -11.40
N VAL A 112 -15.23 -5.86 -10.46
CA VAL A 112 -15.68 -7.23 -10.74
C VAL A 112 -17.14 -7.25 -11.19
N ASN A 113 -18.01 -6.44 -10.58
CA ASN A 113 -19.42 -6.32 -10.97
C ASN A 113 -19.57 -5.73 -12.38
N LEU A 114 -18.70 -4.78 -12.77
CA LEU A 114 -18.65 -4.27 -14.14
C LEU A 114 -18.16 -5.32 -15.15
N MET A 115 -17.29 -6.24 -14.74
CA MET A 115 -16.85 -7.36 -15.59
C MET A 115 -17.92 -8.45 -15.72
N LYS A 116 -18.72 -8.67 -14.67
CA LYS A 116 -19.82 -9.63 -14.63
C LYS A 116 -21.13 -8.93 -15.00
N THR A 117 -21.44 -8.87 -16.29
CA THR A 117 -22.74 -8.34 -16.73
C THR A 117 -23.83 -9.42 -16.66
N LYS A 118 -25.11 -9.01 -16.73
CA LYS A 118 -26.25 -9.96 -16.74
C LYS A 118 -26.14 -11.03 -17.84
N ILE A 119 -25.54 -10.67 -18.98
CA ILE A 119 -25.33 -11.57 -20.14
C ILE A 119 -24.02 -12.37 -19.99
N ARG A 120 -23.00 -11.82 -19.32
CA ARG A 120 -21.67 -12.43 -19.14
C ARG A 120 -21.43 -12.79 -17.67
N ASN A 121 -22.27 -13.66 -17.12
CA ASN A 121 -22.21 -14.07 -15.71
C ASN A 121 -21.38 -15.35 -15.46
N ARG A 122 -21.19 -16.20 -16.49
CA ARG A 122 -20.48 -17.49 -16.40
C ARG A 122 -19.00 -17.36 -16.75
N LEU A 123 -18.27 -16.57 -15.97
CA LEU A 123 -16.81 -16.46 -16.06
C LEU A 123 -16.15 -17.27 -14.97
N GLU A 124 -15.14 -18.05 -15.35
CA GLU A 124 -14.29 -18.74 -14.39
C GLU A 124 -13.51 -17.73 -13.53
N ASN A 125 -13.30 -18.06 -12.25
CA ASN A 125 -12.54 -17.23 -11.32
C ASN A 125 -11.14 -16.88 -11.84
N ALA A 126 -10.47 -17.83 -12.51
CA ALA A 126 -9.18 -17.61 -13.14
C ALA A 126 -9.24 -16.49 -14.20
N THR A 127 -10.29 -16.49 -15.03
CA THR A 127 -10.52 -15.46 -16.05
C THR A 127 -10.79 -14.10 -15.43
N ILE A 128 -11.64 -14.03 -14.39
CA ILE A 128 -11.93 -12.77 -13.68
C ILE A 128 -10.65 -12.19 -13.05
N LYS A 129 -9.85 -13.06 -12.39
CA LYS A 129 -8.57 -12.67 -11.79
C LYS A 129 -7.60 -12.14 -12.84
N ALA A 130 -7.46 -12.83 -13.98
CA ALA A 130 -6.60 -12.40 -15.07
C ALA A 130 -7.04 -11.04 -15.66
N CYS A 131 -8.35 -10.83 -15.85
CA CYS A 131 -8.89 -9.55 -16.29
C CYS A 131 -8.60 -8.42 -15.31
N LEU A 132 -8.76 -8.67 -14.00
CA LEU A 132 -8.49 -7.69 -12.96
C LEU A 132 -7.00 -7.33 -12.91
N GLN A 133 -6.11 -8.32 -12.97
CA GLN A 133 -4.67 -8.12 -13.02
C GLN A 133 -4.25 -7.34 -14.27
N THR A 134 -4.80 -7.68 -15.43
CA THR A 134 -4.52 -6.98 -16.70
C THR A 134 -4.96 -5.52 -16.63
N LYS A 135 -6.17 -5.24 -16.15
CA LYS A 135 -6.64 -3.86 -15.93
C LYS A 135 -5.76 -3.10 -14.94
N GLY A 136 -5.30 -3.77 -13.88
CA GLY A 136 -4.34 -3.21 -12.93
C GLY A 136 -3.04 -2.82 -13.61
N LEU A 137 -2.44 -3.73 -14.38
CA LEU A 137 -1.18 -3.50 -15.10
C LEU A 137 -1.28 -2.33 -16.09
N LEU A 138 -2.36 -2.26 -16.87
CA LEU A 138 -2.59 -1.15 -17.79
C LEU A 138 -2.67 0.21 -17.06
N LYS A 139 -3.35 0.24 -15.91
CA LYS A 139 -3.37 1.44 -15.05
C LYS A 139 -1.98 1.80 -14.52
N LEU A 140 -1.19 0.82 -14.08
CA LEU A 140 0.19 1.05 -13.60
C LEU A 140 1.08 1.66 -14.69
N GLN A 141 0.91 1.21 -15.93
CA GLN A 141 1.68 1.68 -17.08
C GLN A 141 1.11 2.96 -17.71
N ASN A 142 0.07 3.58 -17.11
CA ASN A 142 -0.69 4.69 -17.71
C ASN A 142 -1.01 4.45 -19.20
N SER A 143 -1.29 3.20 -19.56
CA SER A 143 -1.44 2.76 -20.94
C SER A 143 -2.86 2.28 -21.18
N ALA A 144 -3.44 2.67 -22.31
CA ALA A 144 -4.73 2.14 -22.76
C ALA A 144 -4.56 0.80 -23.48
N CYS A 145 -5.65 0.06 -23.65
CA CYS A 145 -5.66 -1.17 -24.45
C CYS A 145 -5.22 -0.93 -25.91
N THR A 146 -5.39 0.27 -26.42
CA THR A 146 -4.99 0.68 -27.77
C THR A 146 -3.47 0.81 -27.93
N ASN A 147 -2.77 1.13 -26.83
CA ASN A 147 -1.34 1.46 -26.87
C ASN A 147 -0.48 0.38 -26.19
N PHE A 148 -1.11 -0.70 -25.71
CA PHE A 148 -0.41 -1.78 -25.04
C PHE A 148 0.44 -2.60 -26.03
N LYS A 149 1.77 -2.53 -25.87
CA LYS A 149 2.69 -3.29 -26.71
C LYS A 149 2.81 -4.72 -26.19
N VAL A 150 2.20 -5.65 -26.92
CA VAL A 150 2.28 -7.09 -26.61
C VAL A 150 3.72 -7.58 -26.81
N THR A 151 4.28 -8.21 -25.78
CA THR A 151 5.63 -8.79 -25.84
C THR A 151 5.60 -10.08 -26.66
N THR A 152 6.70 -10.42 -27.34
CA THR A 152 6.84 -11.65 -28.13
C THR A 152 6.50 -12.90 -27.33
N GLU A 153 6.88 -12.95 -26.05
CA GLU A 153 6.55 -14.04 -25.12
C GLU A 153 5.04 -14.18 -24.87
N MET A 154 4.29 -13.08 -24.79
CA MET A 154 2.83 -13.12 -24.64
C MET A 154 2.18 -13.67 -25.90
N ARG A 155 2.69 -13.28 -27.08
CA ARG A 155 2.19 -13.77 -28.37
C ARG A 155 2.40 -15.28 -28.54
N LYS A 156 3.53 -15.82 -28.07
CA LYS A 156 3.81 -17.26 -28.09
C LYS A 156 2.80 -18.07 -27.26
N LYS A 157 2.26 -17.49 -26.19
CA LYS A 157 1.22 -18.12 -25.34
C LYS A 157 -0.17 -18.13 -25.99
N CYS A 158 -0.42 -17.27 -26.98
CA CYS A 158 -1.64 -17.29 -27.79
C CYS A 158 -1.55 -18.37 -28.88
N ASN A 159 -1.45 -19.64 -28.48
CA ASN A 159 -1.38 -20.79 -29.39
C ASN A 159 -2.62 -21.69 -29.24
N LYS A 160 -2.70 -22.74 -30.06
CA LYS A 160 -3.88 -23.64 -30.10
C LYS A 160 -4.19 -24.30 -28.75
N ALA A 161 -3.18 -24.48 -27.88
CA ALA A 161 -3.36 -25.08 -26.56
C ALA A 161 -4.23 -24.22 -25.61
N MET A 162 -4.52 -22.98 -25.97
CA MET A 162 -5.45 -22.12 -25.21
C MET A 162 -6.87 -22.68 -25.16
N TYR A 163 -7.29 -23.46 -26.16
CA TYR A 163 -8.64 -24.03 -26.23
C TYR A 163 -8.74 -25.44 -25.62
N ASP A 164 -7.62 -25.97 -25.14
CA ASP A 164 -7.60 -27.27 -24.48
C ASP A 164 -8.09 -27.10 -23.04
N ILE A 165 -9.40 -27.25 -22.86
CA ILE A 165 -10.05 -27.19 -21.54
C ILE A 165 -9.66 -28.48 -20.79
N PRO A 166 -8.99 -28.38 -19.62
CA PRO A 166 -8.72 -29.56 -18.81
C PRO A 166 -10.07 -30.18 -18.40
N LYS A 167 -10.23 -31.48 -18.67
CA LYS A 167 -11.42 -32.26 -18.29
C LYS A 167 -11.50 -32.46 -16.79
#